data_AF-A0A3B9C4H7-F1
#
_entry.id   AF-A0A3B9C4H7-F1
#
_cell.length_a   1.000
_cell.length_b   1.000
_cell.length_c   1.000
_cell.angle_alpha   90.00
_cell.angle_beta   90.00
_cell.angle_gamma   90.00
#
_symmetry.space_group_name_H-M   'P 1'
#
loop_
_entity.id
_entity.type
_entity.pdbx_description
1 polymer ?
#
loop_
_entity_poly.entity_id
_entity_poly.type
_entity_poly.pdbx_seq_one_letter_code
_entity_poly.pdbx_strand_id
1 'polypeptide(L)'
;FQLSETDFNAFVTWLEGKDYSYETRAEELLSKFKEVSEKENYFQAIKVDYENLRKALAADKKQDLMKHRKEVTLALQEEIISRYYFQKGRIENLLQSDPELAAATQVLGDQAKYNQILSGK
;
A
#
# COMPACT_ATOMS: atom_id res chain seq x y z
N PHE A 1 -4.97 14.21 -3.89
CA PHE A 1 -6.05 13.46 -3.22
C PHE A 1 -5.51 12.86 -1.94
N GLN A 2 -6.20 13.08 -0.82
CA GLN A 2 -5.83 12.52 0.48
C GLN A 2 -6.91 11.54 0.92
N LEU A 3 -6.55 10.29 1.21
CA LEU A 3 -7.49 9.30 1.76
C LEU A 3 -7.79 9.69 3.21
N SER A 4 -9.07 9.89 3.53
CA SER A 4 -9.48 10.19 4.91
C SER A 4 -9.55 8.92 5.76
N GLU A 5 -9.63 9.09 7.07
CA GLU A 5 -9.84 7.97 7.99
C GLU A 5 -11.17 7.26 7.75
N THR A 6 -12.21 8.01 7.43
CA THR A 6 -13.53 7.48 7.06
C THR A 6 -13.44 6.62 5.80
N ASP A 7 -12.69 7.06 4.78
CA ASP A 7 -12.51 6.30 3.54
C ASP A 7 -11.73 5.00 3.78
N PHE A 8 -10.70 5.05 4.63
CA PHE A 8 -9.94 3.85 5.00
C PHE A 8 -10.83 2.84 5.73
N ASN A 9 -11.65 3.28 6.69
CA ASN A 9 -12.56 2.40 7.41
C ASN A 9 -13.64 1.82 6.48
N ALA A 10 -14.15 2.61 5.54
CA ALA A 10 -15.06 2.11 4.51
C ALA A 10 -14.39 1.05 3.62
N PHE A 11 -13.10 1.21 3.30
CA PHE A 11 -12.32 0.20 2.59
C PHE A 11 -12.14 -1.08 3.41
N VAL A 12 -11.86 -0.98 4.71
CA VAL A 12 -11.77 -2.14 5.62
C VAL A 12 -13.09 -2.91 5.64
N THR A 13 -14.22 -2.22 5.85
CA THR A 13 -15.55 -2.85 5.84
C THR A 13 -15.89 -3.46 4.48
N TRP A 14 -15.53 -2.79 3.38
CA TRP A 14 -15.72 -3.33 2.04
C TRP A 14 -14.96 -4.64 1.81
N LEU A 15 -13.77 -4.80 2.41
CA LEU A 15 -12.98 -6.03 2.34
C LEU A 15 -13.61 -7.22 3.08
N GLU A 16 -14.42 -6.98 4.13
CA GLU A 16 -15.01 -8.07 4.94
C GLU A 16 -15.95 -9.00 4.16
N GLY A 17 -16.45 -8.55 3.00
CA GLY A 17 -17.30 -9.33 2.09
C GLY A 17 -16.61 -9.75 0.79
N LYS A 18 -15.29 -9.61 0.68
CA LYS A 18 -14.51 -9.98 -0.51
C LYS A 18 -13.71 -11.25 -0.25
N ASP A 19 -13.71 -12.15 -1.24
CA ASP A 19 -12.76 -13.26 -1.30
C ASP A 19 -11.36 -12.71 -1.60
N TYR A 20 -10.73 -12.12 -0.59
CA TYR A 20 -9.31 -11.82 -0.60
C TYR A 20 -8.58 -12.89 0.21
N SER A 21 -8.48 -14.09 -0.37
CA SER A 21 -7.69 -15.17 0.19
C SER A 21 -6.23 -14.99 -0.20
N TYR A 22 -5.44 -14.33 0.64
CA TYR A 22 -4.00 -14.52 0.62
C TYR A 22 -3.66 -15.51 1.73
N GLU A 23 -2.82 -16.50 1.48
CA GLU A 23 -2.33 -17.40 2.52
C GLU A 23 -0.91 -16.98 2.87
N THR A 24 -0.65 -16.76 4.17
CA THR A 24 0.70 -16.48 4.63
C THR A 24 1.53 -17.76 4.60
N ARG A 25 2.84 -17.65 4.45
CA ARG A 25 3.74 -18.81 4.54
C ARG A 25 3.61 -19.56 5.86
N ALA A 26 3.27 -18.85 6.94
CA ALA A 26 3.03 -19.45 8.26
C ALA A 26 1.77 -20.31 8.28
N GLU A 27 0.66 -19.84 7.69
CA GLU A 27 -0.59 -20.61 7.54
C GLU A 27 -0.36 -21.87 6.68
N GLU A 28 0.38 -21.75 5.58
CA GLU A 28 0.72 -22.88 4.70
C GLU A 28 1.53 -23.96 5.45
N LEU A 29 2.55 -23.54 6.21
CA LEU A 29 3.37 -24.45 7.01
C LEU A 29 2.59 -25.10 8.15
N LEU A 30 1.69 -24.34 8.80
CA LEU A 30 0.83 -24.87 9.84
C LEU A 30 -0.12 -25.93 9.27
N SER A 31 -0.73 -25.68 8.10
CA SER A 31 -1.57 -26.65 7.39
C SER A 31 -0.80 -27.94 7.07
N LYS A 32 0.43 -27.82 6.53
CA LYS A 32 1.31 -28.98 6.28
C LYS A 32 1.66 -29.74 7.56
N PHE A 33 1.92 -29.02 8.65
CA PHE A 33 2.18 -29.64 9.95
C PHE A 33 1.00 -30.49 10.42
N LYS A 34 -0.25 -30.03 10.23
CA LYS A 34 -1.43 -30.84 10.50
C LYS A 34 -1.46 -32.12 9.66
N GLU A 35 -1.26 -32.01 8.35
CA GLU A 35 -1.27 -33.19 7.46
C GLU A 35 -0.25 -34.25 7.88
N VAL A 36 0.97 -33.82 8.24
CA VAL A 36 2.03 -34.73 8.72
C VAL A 36 1.64 -35.33 10.06
N SER A 37 1.16 -34.51 11.00
CA SER A 37 0.76 -34.96 12.34
C SER A 37 -0.43 -35.92 12.32
N GLU A 38 -1.35 -35.78 11.37
CA GLU A 38 -2.47 -36.71 11.16
C GLU A 38 -1.96 -38.05 10.61
N LYS A 39 -1.04 -38.03 9.64
CA LYS A 39 -0.41 -39.24 9.10
C LYS A 39 0.40 -40.01 10.14
N GLU A 40 1.06 -39.30 11.05
CA GLU A 40 1.86 -39.88 12.12
C GLU A 40 1.04 -40.20 13.39
N ASN A 41 -0.28 -39.96 13.38
CA ASN A 41 -1.20 -40.17 14.50
C ASN A 41 -0.92 -39.33 15.76
N TYR A 42 -0.12 -38.26 15.65
CA TYR A 42 0.13 -37.33 16.76
C TYR A 42 -0.91 -36.22 16.88
N PHE A 43 -1.68 -35.94 15.81
CA PHE A 43 -2.53 -34.76 15.75
C PHE A 43 -3.53 -34.64 16.90
N GLN A 44 -4.12 -35.74 17.36
CA GLN A 44 -5.10 -35.67 18.45
C GLN A 44 -4.51 -35.15 19.77
N ALA A 45 -3.23 -35.44 20.06
CA ALA A 45 -2.57 -34.96 21.26
C ALA A 45 -2.31 -33.44 21.23
N ILE A 46 -2.15 -32.88 20.03
CA ILE A 46 -1.76 -31.47 19.83
C ILE A 46 -2.88 -30.60 19.23
N LYS A 47 -4.06 -31.17 19.01
CA LYS A 47 -5.18 -30.53 18.28
C LYS A 47 -5.58 -29.18 18.88
N VAL A 48 -5.57 -29.08 20.22
CA VAL A 48 -5.93 -27.84 20.92
C VAL A 48 -4.92 -26.73 20.62
N ASP A 49 -3.62 -27.03 20.71
CA ASP A 49 -2.55 -26.07 20.43
C ASP A 49 -2.53 -25.66 18.96
N TYR A 50 -2.77 -26.62 18.07
CA TYR A 50 -2.93 -26.34 16.64
C TYR A 50 -4.05 -25.33 16.37
N GLU A 51 -5.25 -25.56 16.92
CA GLU A 51 -6.38 -24.65 16.71
C GLU A 51 -6.14 -23.28 17.36
N ASN A 52 -5.41 -23.23 18.48
CA ASN A 52 -5.00 -21.97 19.09
C ASN A 52 -4.05 -21.18 18.20
N LEU A 53 -3.02 -21.84 17.64
CA LEU A 53 -2.09 -21.23 16.68
C LEU A 53 -2.82 -20.75 15.43
N ARG A 54 -3.71 -21.57 14.87
CA ARG A 54 -4.50 -21.22 13.69
C ARG A 54 -5.37 -19.99 13.92
N LYS A 55 -6.03 -19.91 15.07
CA LYS A 55 -6.85 -18.74 15.46
C LYS A 55 -5.99 -17.50 15.67
N ALA A 56 -4.83 -17.64 16.31
CA ALA A 56 -3.92 -16.52 16.54
C ALA A 56 -3.42 -15.93 15.21
N LEU A 57 -2.99 -16.77 14.27
CA LEU A 57 -2.58 -16.33 12.93
C LEU A 57 -3.72 -15.63 12.17
N ALA A 58 -4.94 -16.18 12.23
CA ALA A 58 -6.10 -15.57 11.58
C ALA A 58 -6.49 -14.22 12.21
N ALA A 59 -6.34 -14.06 13.53
CA ALA A 59 -6.58 -12.80 14.22
C ALA A 59 -5.51 -11.76 13.88
N ASP A 60 -4.23 -12.17 13.85
CA ASP A 60 -3.10 -11.30 13.52
C ASP A 60 -3.21 -10.75 12.09
N LYS A 61 -3.63 -11.61 11.15
CA LYS A 61 -3.89 -11.25 9.75
C LYS A 61 -4.99 -10.20 9.56
N LYS A 62 -6.04 -10.23 10.40
CA LYS A 62 -7.05 -9.15 10.43
C LYS A 62 -6.45 -7.84 10.93
N GLN A 63 -5.49 -7.93 11.85
CA GLN A 63 -4.75 -6.76 12.33
C GLN A 63 -3.70 -6.28 11.33
N ASP A 64 -3.18 -7.12 10.44
CA ASP A 64 -2.15 -6.72 9.47
C ASP A 64 -2.59 -5.56 8.59
N LEU A 65 -3.85 -5.54 8.13
CA LEU A 65 -4.38 -4.39 7.38
C LEU A 65 -4.31 -3.09 8.19
N MET A 66 -4.55 -3.18 9.51
CA MET A 66 -4.46 -2.05 10.43
C MET A 66 -3.00 -1.71 10.78
N LYS A 67 -2.12 -2.69 10.97
CA LYS A 67 -0.68 -2.50 11.22
C LYS A 67 -0.02 -1.81 10.03
N HIS A 68 -0.37 -2.24 8.82
CA HIS A 68 0.13 -1.70 7.57
C HIS A 68 -0.73 -0.56 7.02
N ARG A 69 -1.60 0.03 7.84
CA ARG A 69 -2.53 1.10 7.44
C ARG A 69 -1.85 2.20 6.65
N LYS A 70 -0.66 2.63 7.06
CA LYS A 70 0.11 3.69 6.37
C LYS A 70 0.45 3.30 4.93
N GLU A 71 0.96 2.09 4.72
CA GLU A 71 1.38 1.58 3.41
C GLU A 71 0.15 1.33 2.51
N VAL A 72 -0.89 0.71 3.07
CA VAL A 72 -2.17 0.48 2.39
C VAL A 72 -2.80 1.81 1.98
N THR A 73 -2.75 2.83 2.84
CA THR A 73 -3.27 4.17 2.55
C THR A 73 -2.52 4.81 1.38
N LEU A 74 -1.19 4.77 1.37
CA LEU A 74 -0.39 5.28 0.27
C LEU A 74 -0.71 4.58 -1.06
N ALA A 75 -0.78 3.25 -1.06
CA ALA A 75 -1.13 2.48 -2.25
C ALA A 75 -2.53 2.81 -2.79
N LEU A 76 -3.53 2.93 -1.89
CA LEU A 76 -4.89 3.33 -2.26
C LEU A 76 -4.92 4.75 -2.85
N GLN A 77 -4.18 5.68 -2.27
CA GLN A 77 -4.09 7.05 -2.80
C GLN A 77 -3.48 7.08 -4.19
N GLU A 78 -2.39 6.35 -4.42
CA GLU A 78 -1.75 6.25 -5.74
C GLU A 78 -2.71 5.70 -6.79
N GLU A 79 -3.44 4.63 -6.47
CA GLU A 79 -4.45 4.03 -7.34
C GLU A 79 -5.64 4.96 -7.60
N ILE A 80 -6.12 5.68 -6.59
CA ILE A 80 -7.21 6.64 -6.77
C ILE A 80 -6.74 7.83 -7.62
N ILE A 81 -5.55 8.35 -7.36
CA ILE A 81 -4.97 9.46 -8.13
C ILE A 81 -4.76 9.06 -9.58
N SER A 82 -4.24 7.85 -9.83
CA SER A 82 -3.98 7.36 -11.19
C SER A 82 -5.27 7.24 -12.01
N ARG A 83 -6.39 6.86 -11.37
CA ARG A 83 -7.70 6.66 -12.00
C ARG A 83 -8.54 7.94 -12.13
N TYR A 84 -8.49 8.84 -11.14
CA TYR A 84 -9.28 10.08 -11.15
C TYR A 84 -8.66 11.21 -11.98
N TYR A 85 -7.33 11.35 -11.94
CA TYR A 85 -6.66 12.49 -12.60
C TYR A 85 -6.03 12.14 -13.95
N PHE A 86 -6.21 10.90 -14.43
CA PHE A 86 -5.89 10.46 -15.79
C PHE A 86 -4.63 11.10 -16.39
N GLN A 87 -3.43 10.82 -15.85
CA GLN A 87 -2.12 11.42 -16.20
C GLN A 87 -2.02 12.97 -16.24
N LYS A 88 -2.93 13.67 -16.93
CA LYS A 88 -2.98 15.10 -17.18
C LYS A 88 -3.18 15.94 -15.92
N GLY A 89 -4.13 15.59 -15.06
CA GLY A 89 -4.31 16.31 -13.78
C GLY A 89 -3.18 16.04 -12.79
N ARG A 90 -2.53 14.88 -12.89
CA ARG A 90 -1.34 14.55 -12.09
C ARG A 90 -0.13 15.37 -12.56
N ILE A 91 0.06 15.51 -13.87
CA ILE A 91 1.10 16.35 -14.46
C ILE A 91 0.85 17.83 -14.13
N GLU A 92 -0.38 18.33 -14.27
CA GLU A 92 -0.73 19.73 -13.97
C GLU A 92 -0.45 20.10 -12.50
N ASN A 93 -0.79 19.23 -11.55
CA ASN A 93 -0.49 19.46 -10.12
C ASN A 93 1.02 19.36 -9.81
N LEU A 94 1.73 18.41 -10.44
CA LEU A 94 3.18 18.30 -10.28
C LEU A 94 3.90 19.55 -10.81
N LEU A 95 3.51 20.03 -11.99
CA LEU A 95 4.10 21.23 -12.61
C LEU A 95 3.80 22.52 -11.82
N GLN A 96 2.71 22.58 -11.07
CA GLN A 96 2.32 23.78 -10.32
C GLN A 96 3.25 24.10 -9.14
N SER A 97 3.97 23.10 -8.63
CA SER A 97 4.90 23.24 -7.49
C SER A 97 6.33 22.80 -7.80
N ASP A 98 6.64 22.61 -9.08
CA ASP A 98 7.94 22.18 -9.59
C ASP A 98 8.98 23.32 -9.50
N PRO A 99 10.04 23.18 -8.68
CA PRO A 99 11.02 24.23 -8.47
C PRO A 99 11.88 24.49 -9.72
N GLU A 100 12.13 23.47 -10.55
CA GLU A 100 12.84 23.61 -11.82
C GLU A 100 12.04 24.43 -12.82
N LEU A 101 10.73 24.21 -12.92
CA LEU A 101 9.83 24.99 -13.77
C LEU A 101 9.73 26.44 -13.31
N ALA A 102 9.63 26.67 -12.00
CA ALA A 102 9.64 28.02 -11.43
C ALA A 102 10.94 28.77 -11.78
N ALA A 103 12.09 28.12 -11.60
CA ALA A 103 13.39 28.68 -11.97
C ALA A 103 13.51 28.95 -13.47
N ALA A 104 13.03 28.03 -14.31
CA ALA A 104 13.03 28.19 -15.76
C ALA A 104 12.18 29.40 -16.19
N THR A 105 10.99 29.55 -15.62
CA THR A 105 10.09 30.68 -15.92
C THR A 105 10.71 32.01 -15.50
N GLN A 106 11.37 32.03 -14.33
CA GLN A 106 12.10 33.20 -13.85
C GLN A 106 13.27 33.58 -14.78
N VAL A 107 14.04 32.59 -15.22
CA VAL A 107 15.19 32.80 -16.12
C VAL A 107 14.73 33.28 -17.49
N LEU A 108 13.67 32.71 -18.04
CA LEU A 108 13.11 33.11 -19.34
C LEU A 108 12.44 34.50 -19.30
N GLY A 109 11.89 34.90 -18.15
CA GLY A 109 11.31 36.23 -17.93
C GLY A 109 12.34 37.33 -17.67
N ASP A 110 13.59 36.98 -17.39
CA ASP A 110 14.69 37.91 -17.15
C ASP A 110 15.71 37.85 -18.29
N GLN A 111 15.55 38.73 -19.27
CA GLN A 111 16.39 38.79 -20.46
C GLN A 111 17.88 38.95 -20.15
N ALA A 112 18.23 39.66 -19.07
CA ALA A 112 19.61 39.88 -18.68
C ALA A 112 20.23 38.59 -18.13
N LYS A 113 19.52 37.91 -17.21
CA LYS A 113 19.93 36.62 -16.66
C LYS A 113 19.99 35.53 -17.74
N TYR A 114 19.03 35.52 -18.65
CA TYR A 114 19.00 34.60 -19.80
C TYR A 114 20.23 34.77 -20.70
N ASN A 115 20.52 36.01 -21.11
CA ASN A 115 21.67 36.30 -21.97
C ASN A 115 23.01 36.04 -21.27
N GLN A 116 23.09 36.26 -19.95
CA GLN A 116 24.26 35.93 -19.15
C GLN A 116 24.55 34.42 -19.19
N ILE A 117 23.54 33.59 -18.93
CA ILE A 117 23.67 32.13 -18.99
C ILE A 117 24.12 31.68 -20.39
N LEU A 118 23.54 32.25 -21.46
CA LEU A 118 23.92 31.91 -22.83
C LEU A 118 25.29 32.41 -23.26
N SER A 119 25.83 33.42 -22.57
CA SER A 119 27.14 34.00 -22.90
C SER A 119 28.32 33.09 -22.53
N GLY A 120 28.09 32.03 -21.76
CA GLY A 120 29.09 31.03 -21.39
C GLY A 120 30.28 31.58 -20.58
N LYS A 121 30.13 32.77 -20.00
CA LYS A 121 31.10 33.44 -19.13
C LYS A 121 30.70 33.34 -17.67
#